data_AF-A0A954IHC1-F1
#
_entry.id   AF-A0A954IHC1-F1
#
_cell.length_a   1.000
_cell.length_b   1.000
_cell.length_c   1.000
_cell.angle_alpha   90.00
_cell.angle_beta   90.00
_cell.angle_gamma   90.00
#
_symmetry.space_group_name_H-M   'P 1'
#
loop_
_entity.id
_entity.type
_entity.pdbx_description
1 polymer ?
#
loop_
_entity_poly.entity_id
_entity_poly.type
_entity_poly.pdbx_seq_one_letter_code
_entity_poly.pdbx_strand_id
1 'polypeptide(L)'
;MKVLITAGPTREYIDDVRFLSNASSGRMGYSLAAAAINAGHQVLLVTGPAELPVPTGCVVHRIETTDQLRERCLQLFPECDGVIATAAVCDYRPHERISGKITKTGRPIVLELVETSDVLAELGAVKEHRWIVGFALESQDPRNNAMRKLRMKNCNCIVLNDTSAISSLT
;
A
#
# COMPACT_ATOMS: atom_id res chain seq x y z
N MET A 1 -1.90 21.66 4.96
CA MET A 1 -1.74 20.36 5.64
C MET A 1 -0.55 19.62 5.03
N LYS A 2 0.07 18.74 5.81
CA LYS A 2 1.07 17.76 5.38
C LYS A 2 0.40 16.39 5.34
N VAL A 3 0.31 15.81 4.13
CA VAL A 3 -0.45 14.59 3.86
C VAL A 3 0.50 13.47 3.44
N LEU A 4 0.38 12.33 4.12
CA LEU A 4 1.03 11.09 3.71
C LEU A 4 0.14 10.37 2.69
N ILE A 5 0.71 9.92 1.57
CA ILE A 5 0.00 9.12 0.57
C ILE A 5 0.84 7.89 0.30
N THR A 6 0.21 6.72 0.41
CA THR A 6 0.85 5.45 0.04
C THR A 6 0.36 5.02 -1.33
N ALA A 7 1.24 4.62 -2.25
CA ALA A 7 0.88 4.22 -3.60
C ALA A 7 1.65 2.98 -4.10
N GLY A 8 1.17 2.40 -5.20
CA GLY A 8 1.80 1.24 -5.84
C GLY A 8 1.61 -0.09 -5.08
N PRO A 9 2.04 -1.21 -5.68
CA PRO A 9 2.07 -2.51 -5.03
C PRO A 9 3.32 -2.68 -4.17
N THR A 10 3.29 -3.58 -3.19
CA THR A 10 4.51 -4.11 -2.55
C THR A 10 4.96 -5.40 -3.27
N ARG A 11 6.23 -5.78 -3.08
CA ARG A 11 6.87 -6.98 -3.63
C ARG A 11 7.48 -7.80 -2.51
N GLU A 12 6.99 -9.02 -2.30
CA GLU A 12 7.50 -9.95 -1.30
C GLU A 12 8.36 -11.02 -1.98
N TYR A 13 9.67 -10.91 -1.80
CA TYR A 13 10.66 -11.69 -2.56
C TYR A 13 10.72 -13.15 -2.13
N ILE A 14 10.53 -14.04 -3.10
CA ILE A 14 10.72 -15.49 -2.97
C ILE A 14 12.21 -15.82 -3.04
N ASP A 15 12.91 -15.18 -3.97
CA ASP A 15 14.34 -15.30 -4.18
C ASP A 15 14.89 -13.96 -4.72
N ASP A 16 16.14 -13.89 -5.17
CA ASP A 16 16.74 -12.63 -5.64
C ASP A 16 16.17 -12.10 -6.97
N VAL A 17 15.25 -12.84 -7.61
CA VAL A 17 14.72 -12.52 -8.95
C VAL A 17 13.19 -12.45 -8.97
N ARG A 18 12.52 -13.24 -8.12
CA ARG A 18 11.07 -13.47 -8.15
C ARG A 18 10.43 -13.01 -6.86
N PHE A 19 9.24 -12.47 -6.99
CA PHE A 19 8.47 -11.91 -5.88
C PHE A 19 6.97 -12.15 -6.08
N LEU A 20 6.22 -12.12 -4.98
CA LEU A 20 4.77 -12.00 -4.95
C LEU A 20 4.40 -10.52 -4.91
N SER A 21 3.42 -10.09 -5.72
CA SER A 21 2.99 -8.70 -5.81
C SER A 21 1.54 -8.63 -6.22
N ASN A 22 0.90 -7.51 -5.88
CA ASN A 22 -0.45 -7.19 -6.35
C ASN A 22 -0.42 -6.49 -7.71
N ALA A 23 -1.48 -6.64 -8.50
CA ALA A 23 -1.61 -6.07 -9.85
C ALA A 23 -1.97 -4.56 -9.86
N SER A 24 -1.52 -3.81 -8.86
CA SER A 24 -1.78 -2.36 -8.79
C SER A 24 -0.82 -1.59 -9.69
N SER A 25 -1.36 -0.64 -10.45
CA SER A 25 -0.57 0.30 -11.25
C SER A 25 -0.03 1.49 -10.43
N GLY A 26 -0.58 1.72 -9.23
CA GLY A 26 -0.29 2.91 -8.42
C GLY A 26 -0.96 4.20 -8.89
N ARG A 27 -1.71 4.19 -10.01
CA ARG A 27 -2.31 5.40 -10.61
C ARG A 27 -3.14 6.22 -9.64
N MET A 28 -4.03 5.57 -8.88
CA MET A 28 -4.90 6.25 -7.93
C MET A 28 -4.11 7.09 -6.91
N GLY A 29 -3.08 6.50 -6.29
CA GLY A 29 -2.24 7.21 -5.32
C GLY A 29 -1.46 8.37 -5.93
N TYR A 30 -0.97 8.22 -7.17
CA TYR A 30 -0.28 9.27 -7.90
C TYR A 30 -1.22 10.43 -8.26
N SER A 31 -2.44 10.12 -8.72
CA SER A 31 -3.47 11.13 -9.01
C SER A 31 -3.88 11.89 -7.76
N LEU A 32 -4.05 11.20 -6.63
CA LEU A 32 -4.36 11.81 -5.33
C LEU A 32 -3.22 12.71 -4.84
N ALA A 33 -1.96 12.29 -5.03
CA ALA A 33 -0.81 13.13 -4.72
C ALA A 33 -0.79 14.41 -5.56
N ALA A 34 -1.01 14.32 -6.87
CA ALA A 34 -1.11 15.49 -7.74
C ALA A 34 -2.27 16.42 -7.32
N ALA A 35 -3.44 15.86 -7.02
CA ALA A 35 -4.60 16.64 -6.58
C ALA A 35 -4.36 17.36 -5.25
N ALA A 36 -3.74 16.69 -4.27
CA ALA A 36 -3.40 17.29 -2.97
C ALA A 36 -2.37 18.43 -3.12
N ILE A 37 -1.37 18.27 -3.99
CA ILE A 37 -0.39 19.33 -4.29
C ILE A 37 -1.10 20.53 -4.93
N ASN A 38 -1.97 20.30 -5.91
CA ASN A 38 -2.74 21.36 -6.58
C ASN A 38 -3.67 22.11 -5.62
N ALA A 39 -4.14 21.44 -4.55
CA ALA A 39 -4.89 22.05 -3.46
C ALA A 39 -4.01 22.80 -2.43
N GLY A 40 -2.69 22.90 -2.66
CA GLY A 40 -1.75 23.61 -1.80
C GLY A 40 -1.29 22.82 -0.57
N HIS A 41 -1.37 21.48 -0.59
CA HIS A 41 -0.89 20.64 0.50
C HIS A 41 0.54 20.17 0.26
N GLN A 42 1.28 19.97 1.36
CA GLN A 42 2.59 19.29 1.32
C GLN A 42 2.35 17.79 1.26
N VAL A 43 2.94 17.09 0.30
CA VAL A 43 2.73 15.66 0.10
C VAL A 43 4.00 14.87 0.35
N LEU A 44 3.90 13.88 1.24
CA LEU A 44 4.86 12.79 1.38
C LEU A 44 4.30 11.58 0.65
N LEU A 45 4.93 11.18 -0.46
CA LEU A 45 4.50 10.02 -1.26
C LEU A 45 5.39 8.83 -0.94
N VAL A 46 4.87 7.84 -0.21
CA VAL A 46 5.53 6.54 -0.02
C VAL A 46 5.01 5.60 -1.09
N THR A 47 5.87 5.16 -2.00
CA THR A 47 5.43 4.39 -3.16
C THR A 47 6.24 3.14 -3.41
N GLY A 48 5.52 2.06 -3.67
CA GLY A 48 6.06 0.86 -4.29
C GLY A 48 6.41 1.06 -5.78
N PRO A 49 6.90 0.01 -6.44
CA PRO A 49 7.25 0.04 -7.86
C PRO A 49 6.03 0.33 -8.74
N ALA A 50 6.09 1.47 -9.44
CA ALA A 50 5.09 1.90 -10.43
C ALA A 50 5.80 2.57 -11.62
N GLU A 51 5.37 2.25 -12.83
CA GLU A 51 5.87 2.83 -14.09
C GLU A 51 5.15 4.14 -14.44
N LEU A 52 5.00 5.02 -13.45
CA LEU A 52 4.31 6.29 -13.59
C LEU A 52 5.25 7.45 -13.26
N PRO A 53 5.15 8.58 -13.99
CA PRO A 53 5.88 9.78 -13.62
C PRO A 53 5.40 10.26 -12.26
N VAL A 54 6.36 10.50 -11.36
CA VAL A 54 6.05 11.05 -10.03
C VAL A 54 5.51 12.48 -10.19
N PRO A 55 4.41 12.85 -9.50
CA PRO A 55 3.93 14.23 -9.48
C PRO A 55 4.98 15.21 -8.94
N THR A 56 5.25 16.29 -9.69
CA THR A 56 6.14 17.37 -9.24
C THR A 56 5.61 18.02 -7.96
N GLY A 57 6.47 18.22 -6.97
CA GLY A 57 6.12 18.92 -5.73
C GLY A 57 5.82 18.03 -4.52
N CYS A 58 5.91 16.70 -4.65
CA CYS A 58 5.94 15.80 -3.49
C CYS A 58 7.37 15.39 -3.10
N VAL A 59 7.55 15.07 -1.82
CA VAL A 59 8.74 14.35 -1.35
C VAL A 59 8.46 12.85 -1.50
N VAL A 60 9.34 12.15 -2.21
CA VAL A 60 9.13 10.75 -2.58
C VAL A 60 9.98 9.83 -1.71
N HIS A 61 9.34 8.78 -1.21
CA HIS A 61 9.99 7.69 -0.50
C HIS A 61 9.67 6.38 -1.22
N ARG A 62 10.66 5.85 -1.94
CA ARG A 62 10.50 4.56 -2.63
C ARG A 62 10.66 3.40 -1.65
N ILE A 63 9.78 2.42 -1.78
CA ILE A 63 9.81 1.16 -1.04
C ILE A 63 9.64 0.01 -2.03
N GLU A 64 9.93 -1.20 -1.59
CA GLU A 64 9.64 -2.43 -2.31
C GLU A 64 8.73 -3.34 -1.49
N THR A 65 9.05 -3.60 -0.23
CA THR A 65 8.33 -4.59 0.59
C THR A 65 7.28 -3.95 1.50
N THR A 66 6.38 -4.78 2.03
CA THR A 66 5.40 -4.38 3.04
C THR A 66 6.07 -3.87 4.32
N ASP A 67 7.19 -4.48 4.72
CA ASP A 67 7.94 -4.03 5.91
C ASP A 67 8.58 -2.66 5.71
N GLN A 68 9.12 -2.38 4.52
CA GLN A 68 9.64 -1.05 4.19
C GLN A 68 8.52 0.00 4.14
N LEU A 69 7.36 -0.36 3.57
CA LEU A 69 6.18 0.49 3.59
C LEU A 69 5.79 0.81 5.04
N ARG A 70 5.67 -0.22 5.89
CA ARG A 70 5.35 -0.11 7.30
C ARG A 70 6.30 0.83 8.03
N GLU A 71 7.60 0.55 7.99
CA GLU A 71 8.63 1.33 8.67
C GLU A 71 8.56 2.80 8.24
N ARG A 72 8.49 3.03 6.93
CA ARG A 72 8.46 4.39 6.38
C ARG A 72 7.19 5.14 6.74
N CYS A 73 6.04 4.50 6.71
CA CYS A 73 4.78 5.09 7.13
C CYS A 73 4.78 5.43 8.62
N LEU A 74 5.23 4.52 9.50
CA LEU A 74 5.31 4.77 10.94
C LEU A 74 6.30 5.87 11.30
N GLN A 75 7.40 6.00 10.55
CA GLN A 75 8.36 7.09 10.73
C GLN A 75 7.76 8.46 10.35
N LEU A 76 7.05 8.54 9.22
CA LEU A 76 6.60 9.82 8.66
C LEU A 76 5.25 10.29 9.18
N PHE A 77 4.34 9.37 9.50
CA PHE A 77 2.97 9.67 9.88
C PHE A 77 2.83 10.61 11.10
N PRO A 78 3.69 10.54 12.15
CA PRO A 78 3.63 11.48 13.27
C PRO A 78 3.78 12.95 12.87
N GLU A 79 4.46 13.24 11.75
CA GLU A 79 4.66 14.60 11.24
C GLU A 79 3.55 15.06 10.26
N CYS A 80 2.54 14.22 10.02
CA CYS A 80 1.46 14.50 9.07
C CYS A 80 0.15 14.83 9.78
N ASP A 81 -0.72 15.57 9.11
CA ASP A 81 -2.10 15.79 9.56
C ASP A 81 -2.98 14.55 9.30
N GLY A 82 -2.59 13.73 8.32
CA GLY A 82 -3.25 12.46 8.03
C GLY A 82 -2.67 11.70 6.84
N VAL A 83 -3.28 10.55 6.54
CA VAL A 83 -2.82 9.60 5.52
C VAL A 83 -3.95 9.14 4.60
N ILE A 84 -3.64 9.05 3.30
CA ILE A 84 -4.47 8.39 2.30
C ILE A 84 -3.77 7.08 1.88
N ALA A 85 -4.27 5.97 2.40
CA ALA A 85 -3.64 4.65 2.27
C ALA A 85 -4.16 3.91 1.02
N THR A 86 -3.55 4.17 -0.15
CA THR A 86 -3.93 3.57 -1.44
C THR A 86 -3.00 2.48 -1.94
N ALA A 87 -1.93 2.14 -1.20
CA ALA A 87 -0.99 1.13 -1.63
C ALA A 87 -1.66 -0.26 -1.63
N ALA A 88 -1.32 -1.08 -2.62
CA ALA A 88 -1.77 -2.46 -2.69
C ALA A 88 -0.77 -3.36 -1.97
N VAL A 89 -0.90 -3.39 -0.64
CA VAL A 89 -0.05 -4.16 0.27
C VAL A 89 -0.31 -5.66 0.11
N CYS A 90 0.75 -6.47 0.01
CA CYS A 90 0.64 -7.92 -0.01
C CYS A 90 0.19 -8.40 1.37
N ASP A 91 -0.85 -9.24 1.46
CA ASP A 91 -1.30 -9.82 2.73
C ASP A 91 -0.38 -10.94 3.23
N TYR A 92 0.41 -11.53 2.31
CA TYR A 92 1.30 -12.66 2.59
C TYR A 92 2.68 -12.45 1.98
N ARG A 93 3.70 -13.02 2.62
CA ARG A 93 5.08 -13.10 2.15
C ARG A 93 5.64 -14.52 2.31
N PRO A 94 6.68 -14.89 1.54
CA PRO A 94 7.42 -16.13 1.81
C PRO A 94 7.94 -16.16 3.25
N HIS A 95 7.80 -17.30 3.92
CA HIS A 95 8.34 -17.50 5.28
C HIS A 95 9.86 -17.26 5.31
N GLU A 96 10.55 -17.77 4.30
CA GLU A 96 11.97 -17.54 4.07
C GLU A 96 12.22 -17.07 2.63
N ARG A 97 13.07 -16.05 2.47
CA ARG A 97 13.61 -15.66 1.17
C ARG A 97 14.83 -16.52 0.86
N ILE A 98 14.83 -17.16 -0.29
CA ILE A 98 15.95 -17.99 -0.74
C ILE A 98 17.02 -17.11 -1.37
N SER A 99 18.26 -17.23 -0.90
CA SER A 99 19.39 -16.51 -1.50
C SER A 99 19.71 -17.06 -2.90
N GLY A 100 19.99 -16.16 -3.84
CA GLY A 100 20.25 -16.51 -5.23
C GLY A 100 18.97 -16.73 -6.05
N LYS A 101 19.14 -17.22 -7.28
CA LYS A 101 18.02 -17.58 -8.16
C LYS A 101 17.73 -19.07 -8.01
N ILE A 102 16.51 -19.47 -7.68
CA ILE A 102 16.18 -20.90 -7.63
C ILE A 102 16.29 -21.47 -9.04
N THR A 103 17.10 -22.51 -9.16
CA THR A 103 17.33 -23.21 -10.43
C THR A 103 16.18 -24.16 -10.73
N LYS A 104 15.86 -24.33 -12.02
CA LYS A 104 14.83 -25.28 -12.46
C LYS A 104 15.30 -26.71 -12.18
N THR A 105 14.56 -27.43 -11.34
CA THR A 105 14.88 -28.82 -10.95
C THR A 105 13.97 -29.87 -11.60
N GLY A 106 12.98 -29.44 -12.40
CA GLY A 106 11.96 -30.33 -12.97
C GLY A 106 10.89 -30.78 -11.97
N ARG A 107 10.92 -30.26 -10.72
CA ARG A 107 9.93 -30.52 -9.68
C ARG A 107 9.15 -29.24 -9.35
N PRO A 108 7.93 -29.35 -8.81
CA PRO A 108 7.21 -28.20 -8.26
C PRO A 108 8.02 -27.51 -7.16
N ILE A 109 7.83 -26.19 -7.03
CA ILE A 109 8.30 -25.43 -5.87
C ILE A 109 7.09 -25.28 -4.94
N VAL A 110 7.28 -25.59 -3.66
CA VAL A 110 6.30 -25.32 -2.61
C VAL A 110 6.80 -24.11 -1.84
N LEU A 111 5.94 -23.11 -1.65
CA LEU A 111 6.24 -21.92 -0.86
C LEU A 111 5.35 -21.94 0.38
N GLU A 112 5.98 -21.86 1.54
CA GLU A 112 5.29 -21.53 2.78
C GLU A 112 5.14 -20.01 2.87
N LEU A 113 3.91 -19.56 3.07
CA LEU A 113 3.58 -18.14 3.16
C LEU A 113 3.11 -17.81 4.57
N VAL A 114 3.55 -16.66 5.08
CA VAL A 114 3.13 -16.09 6.35
C VAL A 114 2.52 -14.72 6.13
N GLU A 115 1.61 -14.31 7.02
CA GLU A 115 0.99 -12.99 6.94
C GLU A 115 2.05 -11.87 7.05
N THR A 116 1.82 -10.79 6.32
CA THR A 116 2.59 -9.54 6.48
C THR A 116 2.00 -8.69 7.61
N SER A 117 2.73 -7.64 7.96
CA SER A 117 2.25 -6.66 8.92
C SER A 117 1.08 -5.84 8.37
N ASP A 118 0.05 -5.62 9.18
CA ASP A 118 -1.10 -4.81 8.78
C ASP A 118 -0.81 -3.31 8.97
N VAL A 119 -0.20 -2.71 7.94
CA VAL A 119 0.25 -1.31 7.95
C VAL A 119 -0.88 -0.33 8.33
N LEU A 120 -2.09 -0.56 7.82
CA LEU A 120 -3.22 0.33 8.07
C LEU A 120 -3.71 0.23 9.52
N ALA A 121 -3.72 -0.99 10.10
CA ALA A 121 -4.05 -1.19 11.51
C ALA A 121 -3.03 -0.51 12.43
N GLU A 122 -1.74 -0.64 12.10
CA GLU A 122 -0.67 -0.04 12.91
C GLU A 122 -0.71 1.48 12.87
N LEU A 123 -0.97 2.08 11.69
CA LEU A 123 -1.25 3.51 11.59
C LEU A 123 -2.48 3.90 12.41
N GLY A 124 -3.54 3.08 12.36
CA GLY A 124 -4.74 3.24 13.17
C GLY A 124 -4.49 3.21 14.68
N ALA A 125 -3.54 2.39 15.13
CA ALA A 125 -3.17 2.28 16.54
C ALA A 125 -2.42 3.51 17.05
N VAL A 126 -1.59 4.15 16.22
CA VAL A 126 -0.82 5.35 16.57
C VAL A 126 -1.47 6.65 16.10
N LYS A 127 -2.69 6.59 15.59
CA LYS A 127 -3.40 7.67 14.89
C LYS A 127 -3.53 8.99 15.68
N GLU A 128 -3.77 8.91 16.98
CA GLU A 128 -4.08 10.07 17.83
C GLU A 128 -5.14 11.01 17.20
N HIS A 129 -4.77 12.26 16.91
CA HIS A 129 -5.63 13.29 16.34
C HIS A 129 -5.62 13.32 14.80
N ARG A 130 -4.74 12.54 14.16
CA ARG A 130 -4.52 12.52 12.72
C ARG A 130 -5.64 11.76 12.04
N TRP A 131 -5.91 12.06 10.78
CA TRP A 131 -6.95 11.35 10.03
C TRP A 131 -6.38 10.22 9.16
N ILE A 132 -7.19 9.18 8.94
CA ILE A 132 -6.85 8.04 8.08
C ILE A 132 -7.98 7.82 7.08
N VAL A 133 -7.63 7.83 5.79
CA VAL A 133 -8.49 7.38 4.69
C VAL A 133 -7.94 6.05 4.19
N GLY A 134 -8.70 4.97 4.41
CA GLY A 134 -8.37 3.64 3.91
C GLY A 134 -9.00 3.36 2.55
N PHE A 135 -8.48 2.36 1.84
CA PHE A 135 -9.09 1.80 0.64
C PHE A 135 -9.51 0.35 0.86
N ALA A 136 -10.65 -0.02 0.29
CA ALA A 136 -11.18 -1.37 0.27
C ALA A 136 -11.50 -1.76 -1.17
N LEU A 137 -11.15 -2.99 -1.53
CA LEU A 137 -11.52 -3.61 -2.78
C LEU A 137 -12.21 -4.92 -2.41
N GLU A 138 -13.53 -4.95 -2.52
CA GLU A 138 -14.35 -6.06 -2.01
C GLU A 138 -15.24 -6.59 -3.11
N SER A 139 -15.33 -7.92 -3.24
CA SER A 139 -16.17 -8.59 -4.25
C SER A 139 -17.48 -9.13 -3.68
N GLN A 140 -17.51 -9.49 -2.40
CA GLN A 140 -18.68 -10.05 -1.71
C GLN A 140 -19.03 -9.21 -0.49
N ASP A 141 -20.31 -8.86 -0.35
CA ASP A 141 -20.82 -7.97 0.71
C ASP A 141 -19.95 -6.71 0.94
N PRO A 142 -19.70 -5.92 -0.13
CA PRO A 142 -18.63 -4.94 -0.16
C PRO A 142 -18.83 -3.81 0.87
N ARG A 143 -20.09 -3.41 1.12
CA ARG A 143 -20.41 -2.37 2.09
C ARG A 143 -20.12 -2.80 3.53
N ASN A 144 -20.54 -4.01 3.92
CA ASN A 144 -20.34 -4.46 5.30
C ASN A 144 -18.87 -4.76 5.59
N ASN A 145 -18.15 -5.35 4.64
CA ASN A 145 -16.71 -5.57 4.77
C ASN A 145 -15.94 -4.25 4.87
N ALA A 146 -16.25 -3.26 4.03
CA ALA A 146 -15.65 -1.94 4.12
C ALA A 146 -15.92 -1.26 5.48
N MET A 147 -17.15 -1.33 6.00
CA MET A 147 -17.47 -0.78 7.31
C MET A 147 -16.76 -1.51 8.45
N ARG A 148 -16.59 -2.84 8.34
CA ARG A 148 -15.82 -3.64 9.31
C ARG A 148 -14.35 -3.23 9.28
N LYS A 149 -13.76 -3.10 8.09
CA LYS A 149 -12.38 -2.63 7.88
C LYS A 149 -12.19 -1.22 8.44
N LEU A 150 -13.10 -0.28 8.17
CA LEU A 150 -13.06 1.09 8.71
C LEU A 150 -12.93 1.08 10.24
N ARG A 151 -13.77 0.30 10.92
CA ARG A 151 -13.75 0.20 12.40
C ARG A 151 -12.50 -0.50 12.92
N MET A 152 -12.16 -1.65 12.36
CA MET A 152 -10.99 -2.44 12.77
C MET A 152 -9.68 -1.69 12.61
N LYS A 153 -9.57 -0.86 11.56
CA LYS A 153 -8.35 -0.12 11.23
C LYS A 153 -8.36 1.32 11.75
N ASN A 154 -9.36 1.69 12.55
CA ASN A 154 -9.53 3.04 13.10
C ASN A 154 -9.50 4.14 12.01
N CYS A 155 -10.07 3.88 10.83
CA CYS A 155 -10.14 4.86 9.76
C CYS A 155 -11.23 5.90 10.02
N ASN A 156 -11.02 7.14 9.58
CA ASN A 156 -12.08 8.16 9.53
C ASN A 156 -12.97 7.98 8.30
N CYS A 157 -12.38 7.52 7.20
CA CYS A 157 -13.07 7.30 5.94
C CYS A 157 -12.53 6.03 5.28
N ILE A 158 -13.38 5.37 4.49
CA ILE A 158 -12.97 4.27 3.63
C ILE A 158 -13.53 4.48 2.23
N VAL A 159 -12.67 4.39 1.24
CA VAL A 159 -13.05 4.38 -0.18
C VAL A 159 -13.24 2.93 -0.58
N LEU A 160 -14.46 2.57 -0.97
CA LEU A 160 -14.82 1.23 -1.41
C LEU A 160 -14.90 1.20 -2.94
N ASN A 161 -14.07 0.35 -3.54
CA ASN A 161 -14.08 0.04 -4.96
C ASN A 161 -14.47 -1.43 -5.15
N ASP A 162 -14.89 -1.77 -6.37
CA ASP A 162 -14.98 -3.16 -6.85
C ASP A 162 -13.82 -3.50 -7.80
N THR A 163 -13.67 -4.77 -8.16
CA THR A 163 -12.55 -5.26 -8.97
C THR A 163 -12.46 -4.65 -10.36
N SER A 164 -13.53 -4.06 -10.91
CA SER A 164 -13.49 -3.37 -12.21
C SER A 164 -12.63 -2.10 -12.16
N ALA A 165 -12.37 -1.56 -10.97
CA ALA A 165 -11.46 -0.43 -10.80
C ALA A 165 -9.98 -0.80 -11.02
N ILE A 166 -9.62 -2.09 -10.96
CA ILE A 166 -8.24 -2.52 -11.25
C ILE A 166 -7.93 -2.22 -12.70
N SER A 167 -6.84 -1.48 -12.91
CA SER A 167 -6.38 -1.07 -14.24
C SER A 167 -7.36 -0.20 -15.04
N SER A 168 -8.40 0.37 -14.42
CA SER A 168 -9.27 1.36 -15.06
C SER A 168 -8.46 2.55 -15.60
N LEU A 169 -8.84 3.02 -16.78
CA LEU A 169 -8.32 4.25 -17.42
C LEU A 169 -9.28 5.44 -17.23
N THR A 170 -10.49 5.16 -16.76
CA THR A 170 -11.56 6.12 -16.48
C THR A 170 -11.70 6.34 -14.99
#